data_AF-A0A151BJH1-F1
#
_entry.id   AF-A0A151BJH1-F1
#
_cell.length_a   1.000
_cell.length_b   1.000
_cell.length_c   1.000
_cell.angle_alpha   90.00
_cell.angle_beta   90.00
_cell.angle_gamma   90.00
#
_symmetry.space_group_name_H-M   'P 1'
#
loop_
_entity.id
_entity.type
_entity.pdbx_description
1 polymer ?
#
loop_
_entity_poly.entity_id
_entity_poly.type
_entity_poly.pdbx_seq_one_letter_code
_entity_poly.pdbx_strand_id
1 'polypeptide(L)'
;EEAGVVIAMENHGGITSEADDVIRIIEDVGSPWLRVNLDLGNYRGQIYEEIEKTVPYAVHVHAKVSVAREIKVDYQRVKRMLDHAGYNGFLSIEYEEKDDPKRGVPRFAKYLQEIFS
;
A
#
# COMPACT_ATOMS: atom_id res chain seq x y z
N GLU A 1 9.65 10.19 -17.19
CA GLU A 1 8.60 10.94 -17.91
C GLU A 1 8.50 10.53 -19.37
N GLU A 2 9.57 10.70 -20.16
CA GLU A 2 9.57 10.44 -21.61
C GLU A 2 9.11 9.02 -22.02
N ALA A 3 9.39 8.02 -21.17
CA ALA A 3 9.04 6.63 -21.42
C ALA A 3 7.56 6.28 -21.13
N GLY A 4 6.75 7.19 -20.59
CA GLY A 4 5.38 6.87 -20.20
C GLY A 4 5.26 5.94 -18.99
N VAL A 5 6.32 5.84 -18.17
CA VAL A 5 6.40 4.96 -16.99
C VAL A 5 6.44 5.78 -15.71
N VAL A 6 5.54 5.48 -14.78
CA VAL A 6 5.53 6.04 -13.42
C VAL A 6 6.46 5.21 -12.53
N ILE A 7 7.35 5.89 -11.82
CA ILE A 7 8.15 5.30 -10.75
C ILE A 7 7.32 5.37 -9.47
N ALA A 8 7.07 4.22 -8.85
CA ALA A 8 6.33 4.12 -7.61
C ALA A 8 7.30 3.81 -6.46
N MET A 9 7.53 4.80 -5.58
CA MET A 9 8.39 4.66 -4.41
C MET A 9 7.61 4.00 -3.28
N GLU A 10 8.19 2.97 -2.67
CA GLU A 10 7.55 2.22 -1.60
C GLU A 10 7.88 2.77 -0.21
N ASN A 11 6.88 2.78 0.69
CA ASN A 11 7.09 2.95 2.11
C ASN A 11 7.67 1.65 2.69
N HIS A 12 8.99 1.48 2.72
CA HIS A 12 9.66 0.24 3.12
C HIS A 12 10.75 0.49 4.19
N GLY A 13 10.51 1.47 5.07
CA GLY A 13 11.41 1.80 6.17
C GLY A 13 12.55 2.75 5.77
N GLY A 14 13.49 2.97 6.69
CA GLY A 14 14.58 3.93 6.47
C GLY A 14 14.02 5.34 6.24
N ILE A 15 14.36 5.97 5.12
CA ILE A 15 13.85 7.31 4.77
C ILE A 15 12.37 7.31 4.33
N THR A 16 11.74 6.14 4.18
CA THR A 16 10.32 6.00 3.85
C THR A 16 9.54 5.27 4.95
N SER A 17 9.98 5.36 6.20
CA SER A 17 9.29 4.74 7.34
C SER A 17 8.05 5.52 7.81
N GLU A 18 8.01 6.84 7.59
CA GLU A 18 6.93 7.73 8.00
C GLU A 18 6.26 8.36 6.76
N ALA A 19 4.95 8.52 6.77
CA ALA A 19 4.17 9.10 5.68
C ALA A 19 4.61 10.52 5.37
N ASP A 20 4.90 11.32 6.39
CA ASP A 20 5.27 12.72 6.20
C ASP A 20 6.61 12.84 5.44
N ASP A 21 7.55 11.91 5.65
CA ASP A 21 8.79 11.83 4.89
C ASP A 21 8.56 11.36 3.45
N VAL A 22 7.68 10.37 3.25
CA VAL A 22 7.27 9.93 1.90
C VAL A 22 6.64 11.07 1.13
N ILE A 23 5.67 11.77 1.72
CA ILE A 23 4.97 12.90 1.11
C ILE A 23 5.96 14.00 0.76
N ARG A 24 6.85 14.36 1.68
CA ARG A 24 7.89 15.37 1.44
C ARG A 24 8.74 15.02 0.22
N ILE A 25 9.19 13.77 0.07
CA ILE A 25 9.99 13.35 -1.10
C ILE A 25 9.18 13.51 -2.40
N ILE A 26 7.90 13.08 -2.40
CA ILE A 26 7.04 13.19 -3.59
C ILE A 26 6.82 14.67 -3.97
N GLU A 27 6.53 15.51 -2.98
CA GLU A 27 6.25 16.93 -3.19
C GLU A 27 7.50 17.74 -3.58
N ASP A 28 8.65 17.47 -2.96
CA ASP A 28 9.93 18.11 -3.29
C ASP A 28 10.37 17.79 -4.72
N VAL A 29 10.12 16.57 -5.20
CA VAL A 29 10.37 16.19 -6.60
C VAL A 29 9.34 16.82 -7.53
N GLY A 30 8.09 16.94 -7.09
CA GLY A 30 7.03 17.69 -7.80
C GLY A 30 6.62 17.12 -9.17
N SER A 31 7.06 15.90 -9.50
CA SER A 31 6.75 15.25 -10.79
C SER A 31 5.56 14.31 -10.67
N PRO A 32 4.60 14.33 -11.63
CA PRO A 32 3.53 13.34 -11.66
C PRO A 32 4.01 11.91 -11.97
N TRP A 33 5.28 11.75 -12.37
CA TRP A 33 5.90 10.47 -12.71
C TRP A 33 6.66 9.82 -11.55
N LEU A 34 6.76 10.49 -10.39
CA LEU A 34 7.15 9.88 -9.13
C LEU A 34 5.94 9.87 -8.20
N ARG A 35 5.49 8.67 -7.81
CA ARG A 35 4.32 8.46 -6.97
C ARG A 35 4.60 7.37 -5.93
N VAL A 36 3.59 6.97 -5.17
CA VAL A 36 3.73 6.00 -4.08
C VAL A 36 3.29 4.59 -4.52
N ASN A 37 4.12 3.60 -4.23
CA ASN A 37 3.70 2.21 -4.07
C ASN A 37 3.36 2.00 -2.59
N LEU A 38 2.07 2.02 -2.26
CA LEU A 38 1.63 1.98 -0.86
C LEU A 38 1.57 0.54 -0.38
N ASP A 39 2.52 0.15 0.44
CA ASP A 39 2.49 -1.12 1.16
C ASP A 39 1.75 -0.98 2.49
N LEU A 40 0.60 -1.67 2.58
CA LEU A 40 -0.29 -1.65 3.74
C LEU A 40 0.30 -2.35 4.98
N GLY A 41 1.40 -3.10 4.82
CA GLY A 41 2.08 -3.85 5.88
C GLY A 41 3.33 -3.18 6.44
N ASN A 42 3.79 -2.07 5.87
CA ASN A 42 5.11 -1.52 6.22
C ASN A 42 5.12 -0.40 7.25
N TYR A 43 4.08 0.44 7.31
CA TYR A 43 3.98 1.47 8.37
C TYR A 43 3.90 0.84 9.76
N ARG A 44 4.48 1.53 10.75
CA ARG A 44 4.51 1.11 12.17
C ARG A 44 3.91 2.21 13.03
N GLY A 45 3.43 1.86 14.23
CA GLY A 45 2.77 2.81 15.11
C GLY A 45 1.34 3.13 14.65
N GLN A 46 1.09 4.37 14.20
CA GLN A 46 -0.24 4.83 13.76
C GLN A 46 -0.56 4.37 12.32
N ILE A 47 -0.50 3.05 12.09
CA ILE A 47 -0.58 2.38 10.79
C ILE A 47 -1.62 3.01 9.85
N TYR A 48 -2.86 3.18 10.32
CA TYR A 48 -3.94 3.66 9.47
C TYR A 48 -3.92 5.16 9.20
N GLU A 49 -3.36 5.96 10.11
CA GLU A 49 -3.19 7.40 9.90
C GLU A 49 -2.11 7.64 8.83
N GLU A 50 -1.00 6.88 8.90
CA GLU A 50 0.08 6.90 7.91
C GLU A 50 -0.40 6.43 6.52
N ILE A 51 -1.23 5.37 6.48
CA ILE A 51 -1.92 4.94 5.26
C ILE A 51 -2.79 6.08 4.72
N GLU A 52 -3.70 6.63 5.52
CA GLU A 52 -4.65 7.66 5.08
C GLU A 52 -3.95 8.89 4.50
N LYS A 53 -2.83 9.33 5.09
CA LYS A 53 -1.98 10.41 4.57
C LYS A 53 -1.40 10.12 3.18
N THR A 54 -1.02 8.88 2.91
CA THR A 54 -0.30 8.50 1.68
C THR A 54 -1.17 7.94 0.56
N VAL A 55 -2.40 7.51 0.85
CA VAL A 55 -3.35 7.05 -0.19
C VAL A 55 -3.51 8.05 -1.36
N PRO A 56 -3.63 9.38 -1.15
CA PRO A 56 -3.76 10.33 -2.26
C PRO A 56 -2.60 10.34 -3.27
N TYR A 57 -1.43 9.83 -2.88
CA TYR A 57 -0.23 9.77 -3.72
C TYR A 57 -0.02 8.38 -4.34
N ALA A 58 -0.85 7.39 -3.97
CA ALA A 58 -0.68 6.01 -4.37
C ALA A 58 -1.12 5.77 -5.82
N VAL A 59 -0.26 5.11 -6.59
CA VAL A 59 -0.57 4.58 -7.93
C VAL A 59 -0.57 3.06 -7.98
N HIS A 60 0.03 2.43 -6.96
CA HIS A 60 0.05 0.99 -6.76
C HIS A 60 -0.10 0.72 -5.26
N VAL A 61 -0.74 -0.39 -4.89
CA VAL A 61 -0.89 -0.79 -3.49
C VAL A 61 -0.47 -2.24 -3.34
N HIS A 62 0.43 -2.51 -2.40
CA HIS A 62 0.72 -3.85 -1.93
C HIS A 62 -0.24 -4.24 -0.79
N ALA A 63 -0.99 -5.31 -1.02
CA ALA A 63 -1.78 -6.00 -0.03
C ALA A 63 -0.94 -7.04 0.70
N LYS A 64 -0.67 -6.78 1.98
CA LYS A 64 -0.07 -7.73 2.91
C LYS A 64 -1.11 -8.30 3.87
N VAL A 65 -0.93 -9.57 4.23
CA VAL A 65 -1.80 -10.23 5.23
C VAL A 65 -1.67 -9.58 6.60
N SER A 66 -0.48 -9.07 6.93
CA SER A 66 -0.18 -8.50 8.24
C SER A 66 0.90 -7.42 8.20
N VAL A 67 0.82 -6.50 9.15
CA VAL A 67 1.92 -5.60 9.54
C VAL A 67 2.81 -6.38 10.50
N ALA A 68 4.13 -6.33 10.27
CA ALA A 68 5.12 -6.99 11.13
C ALA A 68 5.00 -8.51 11.29
N ARG A 69 4.13 -9.21 10.53
CA ARG A 69 3.74 -10.61 10.80
C ARG A 69 2.97 -10.82 12.11
N GLU A 70 2.48 -9.74 12.72
CA GLU A 70 1.82 -9.78 14.03
C GLU A 70 0.39 -9.24 13.98
N ILE A 71 0.18 -8.13 13.27
CA ILE A 71 -1.09 -7.40 13.25
C ILE A 71 -1.75 -7.62 11.90
N LYS A 72 -2.92 -8.25 11.86
CA LYS A 72 -3.69 -8.38 10.61
C LYS A 72 -4.16 -7.00 10.11
N VAL A 73 -4.03 -6.78 8.81
CA VAL A 73 -4.54 -5.56 8.17
C VAL A 73 -6.08 -5.59 8.13
N ASP A 74 -6.73 -4.53 8.59
CA ASP A 74 -8.18 -4.36 8.48
C ASP A 74 -8.54 -3.85 7.08
N TYR A 75 -8.85 -4.78 6.18
CA TYR A 75 -9.19 -4.46 4.80
C TYR A 75 -10.53 -3.74 4.63
N GLN A 76 -11.46 -3.84 5.58
CA GLN A 76 -12.69 -3.06 5.55
C GLN A 76 -12.38 -1.58 5.79
N ARG A 77 -11.47 -1.28 6.72
CA ARG A 77 -10.97 0.08 6.93
C ARG A 77 -10.18 0.58 5.73
N VAL A 78 -9.27 -0.23 5.19
CA VAL A 78 -8.49 0.10 3.99
C VAL A 78 -9.41 0.42 2.81
N LYS A 79 -10.42 -0.41 2.54
CA LYS A 79 -11.38 -0.16 1.46
C LYS A 79 -12.01 1.23 1.57
N ARG A 80 -12.48 1.62 2.77
CA ARG A 80 -13.07 2.95 2.97
C ARG A 80 -12.10 4.09 2.67
N MET A 81 -10.83 3.94 3.04
CA MET A 81 -9.80 4.95 2.76
C MET A 81 -9.51 5.05 1.27
N LEU A 82 -9.36 3.91 0.58
CA LEU A 82 -9.15 3.86 -0.87
C LEU A 82 -10.35 4.44 -1.64
N ASP A 83 -11.58 4.07 -1.26
CA ASP A 83 -12.81 4.59 -1.87
C ASP A 83 -12.94 6.11 -1.68
N HIS A 84 -12.69 6.62 -0.47
CA HIS A 84 -12.77 8.06 -0.17
C HIS A 84 -11.76 8.86 -0.99
N ALA A 85 -10.53 8.35 -1.12
CA ALA A 85 -9.51 9.00 -1.93
C ALA A 85 -9.72 8.84 -3.46
N GLY A 86 -10.72 8.06 -3.89
CA GLY A 86 -10.96 7.78 -5.30
C GLY A 86 -9.87 6.93 -5.95
N TYR A 87 -9.17 6.10 -5.18
CA TYR A 87 -8.14 5.21 -5.69
C TYR A 87 -8.75 4.21 -6.68
N ASN A 88 -8.16 4.12 -7.87
CA ASN A 88 -8.63 3.26 -8.97
C ASN A 88 -7.52 2.34 -9.54
N GLY A 89 -6.40 2.24 -8.84
CA GLY A 89 -5.26 1.41 -9.24
C GLY A 89 -5.39 -0.06 -8.80
N PHE A 90 -4.30 -0.81 -8.96
CA PHE A 90 -4.25 -2.22 -8.59
C PHE A 90 -3.90 -2.43 -7.12
N LEU A 91 -4.68 -3.32 -6.48
CA LEU A 91 -4.32 -3.96 -5.22
C LEU A 91 -3.58 -5.27 -5.52
N SER A 92 -2.25 -5.28 -5.38
CA SER A 92 -1.38 -6.42 -5.69
C SER A 92 -1.00 -7.17 -4.42
N ILE A 93 -1.07 -8.50 -4.41
CA ILE A 93 -0.72 -9.27 -3.21
C ILE A 93 0.81 -9.41 -3.10
N GLU A 94 1.36 -8.92 -1.99
CA GLU A 94 2.72 -9.24 -1.57
C GLU A 94 2.64 -10.25 -0.42
N TYR A 95 3.14 -11.46 -0.65
CA TYR A 95 2.95 -12.59 0.25
C TYR A 95 4.24 -13.00 0.94
N GLU A 96 4.31 -12.73 2.25
CA GLU A 96 5.49 -13.00 3.08
C GLU A 96 5.17 -13.85 4.33
N GLU A 97 4.03 -14.54 4.31
CA GLU A 97 3.58 -15.36 5.43
C GLU A 97 4.28 -16.72 5.47
N LYS A 98 4.20 -17.39 6.63
CA LYS A 98 4.83 -18.71 6.84
C LYS A 98 4.16 -19.86 6.10
N ASP A 99 2.89 -19.72 5.71
CA ASP A 99 2.17 -20.77 4.99
C ASP A 99 2.67 -20.88 3.54
N ASP A 100 2.47 -22.05 2.93
CA ASP A 100 2.80 -22.29 1.51
C ASP A 100 2.07 -21.27 0.62
N PRO A 101 2.81 -20.45 -0.17
CA PRO A 101 2.21 -19.42 -1.02
C PRO A 101 1.22 -19.99 -2.03
N LYS A 102 1.37 -21.25 -2.47
CA LYS A 102 0.41 -21.91 -3.39
C LYS A 102 -0.99 -22.07 -2.79
N ARG A 103 -1.11 -22.00 -1.46
CA ARG A 103 -2.39 -22.06 -0.71
C ARG A 103 -2.73 -20.71 -0.09
N GLY A 104 -1.71 -20.03 0.42
CA GLY A 104 -1.80 -18.73 1.06
C GLY A 104 -2.31 -17.61 0.17
N VAL A 105 -1.69 -17.46 -1.01
CA VAL A 105 -2.05 -16.40 -1.97
C VAL A 105 -3.49 -16.57 -2.47
N PRO A 106 -3.94 -17.75 -2.96
CA PRO A 106 -5.32 -17.90 -3.42
C PRO A 106 -6.37 -17.65 -2.33
N ARG A 107 -6.10 -18.08 -1.09
CA ARG A 107 -7.00 -17.83 0.04
C ARG A 107 -7.10 -16.35 0.37
N PHE A 108 -5.97 -15.64 0.36
CA PHE A 108 -5.95 -14.20 0.61
C PHE A 108 -6.60 -13.42 -0.53
N ALA A 109 -6.35 -13.80 -1.78
CA ALA A 109 -7.02 -13.23 -2.95
C ALA A 109 -8.54 -13.36 -2.87
N LYS A 110 -9.06 -14.53 -2.46
CA LYS A 110 -10.50 -14.72 -2.26
C LYS A 110 -11.06 -13.77 -1.19
N TYR A 111 -10.35 -13.63 -0.07
CA TYR A 111 -10.75 -12.70 1.00
C TYR A 111 -10.78 -11.24 0.52
N LEU A 112 -9.77 -10.80 -0.25
CA LEU A 112 -9.77 -9.45 -0.83
C LEU A 112 -10.92 -9.28 -1.84
N GLN A 113 -11.19 -10.28 -2.68
CA GLN A 113 -12.32 -10.24 -3.61
C GLN A 113 -13.66 -10.08 -2.87
N GLU A 114 -13.87 -10.76 -1.75
CA GLU A 114 -15.09 -10.61 -0.94
C GLU A 114 -15.29 -9.18 -0.38
N ILE A 115 -14.20 -8.42 -0.22
CA ILE A 115 -14.24 -7.05 0.32
C ILE A 115 -14.36 -6.01 -0.80
N PHE A 116 -13.64 -6.20 -1.91
CA PHE A 116 -13.49 -5.21 -2.96
C PHE A 116 -14.39 -5.43 -4.19
N SER A 117 -15.15 -6.54 -4.23
CA SER A 117 -16.18 -6.77 -5.26
C SER A 117 -17.48 -6.03 -4.98
#